data_AF-A0A535IAA1-F1
#
_entry.id   AF-A0A535IAA1-F1
#
_cell.length_a   1.000
_cell.length_b   1.000
_cell.length_c   1.000
_cell.angle_alpha   90.00
_cell.angle_beta   90.00
_cell.angle_gamma   90.00
#
_symmetry.space_group_name_H-M   'P 1'
#
loop_
_entity.id
_entity.type
_entity.pdbx_description
1 polymer ?
#
loop_
_entity_poly.entity_id
_entity_poly.type
_entity_poly.pdbx_seq_one_letter_code
_entity_poly.pdbx_strand_id
1 'polypeptide(L)'
;MSRSHMPPLVHRLYVIGAIAIAVFVLIAWAVTAVSLSAKTISNLPDHDIHTAPEQCIACHQSGENAPPLPHVPLPSCGYCHR
;
A
#
# COMPACT_ATOMS: atom_id res chain seq x y z
N MET A 1 13.08 -37.01 20.83
CA MET A 1 13.07 -35.66 20.25
C MET A 1 13.24 -34.65 21.38
N SER A 2 14.43 -34.05 21.52
CA SER A 2 14.74 -33.11 22.60
C SER A 2 14.16 -31.74 22.26
N ARG A 3 13.24 -31.22 23.07
CA ARG A 3 12.77 -29.83 22.96
C ARG A 3 13.91 -28.93 23.42
N SER A 4 14.58 -28.25 22.50
CA SER A 4 15.52 -27.18 22.82
C SER A 4 14.79 -26.12 23.63
N HIS A 5 15.13 -26.02 24.91
CA HIS A 5 14.56 -25.04 25.83
C HIS A 5 15.15 -23.68 25.47
N MET A 6 14.41 -22.90 24.67
CA MET A 6 14.83 -21.55 24.32
C MET A 6 14.75 -20.64 25.56
N PRO A 7 15.72 -19.74 25.76
CA PRO A 7 15.60 -18.71 26.79
C PRO A 7 14.31 -17.90 26.59
N PRO A 8 13.63 -17.47 27.67
CA PRO A 8 12.34 -16.80 27.58
C PRO A 8 12.39 -15.51 26.74
N LEU A 9 13.53 -14.80 26.74
CA LEU A 9 13.74 -13.64 25.89
C LEU A 9 13.79 -14.01 24.40
N VAL A 10 14.51 -15.08 24.04
CA VAL A 10 14.65 -15.56 22.66
C VAL A 10 13.29 -16.02 22.12
N HIS A 11 12.53 -16.73 22.95
CA HIS A 11 11.17 -17.14 22.59
C HIS A 11 10.25 -15.94 22.31
N ARG A 12 10.29 -14.90 23.17
CA ARG A 12 9.50 -13.67 22.96
C ARG A 12 9.88 -12.94 21.68
N LEU A 13 11.18 -12.77 21.42
CA LEU A 13 11.67 -12.13 20.19
C LEU A 13 11.25 -12.91 18.95
N TYR A 14 11.33 -14.25 19.01
CA TYR A 14 10.85 -15.11 17.92
C TYR A 14 9.36 -14.92 17.65
N VAL A 15 8.53 -14.94 18.70
CA VAL A 15 7.08 -14.74 18.58
C VAL A 15 6.76 -13.36 18.01
N ILE A 16 7.39 -12.30 18.52
CA ILE A 16 7.20 -10.93 18.02
C ILE A 16 7.62 -10.83 16.55
N GLY A 17 8.78 -11.41 16.20
CA GLY A 17 9.26 -11.43 14.82
C GLY A 17 8.30 -12.15 13.87
N ALA A 18 7.79 -13.32 14.28
CA ALA A 18 6.81 -14.07 13.51
C ALA A 18 5.51 -13.27 13.30
N ILE A 19 5.02 -12.59 14.34
CA ILE A 19 3.83 -11.73 14.25
C ILE A 19 4.10 -10.56 13.29
N ALA A 20 5.25 -9.88 13.42
CA ALA A 20 5.60 -8.75 12.57
C ALA A 20 5.67 -9.16 11.08
N ILE A 21 6.27 -10.32 10.79
CA ILE A 21 6.33 -10.87 9.43
C ILE A 21 4.92 -11.19 8.92
N ALA A 22 4.09 -11.85 9.72
CA ALA A 22 2.72 -12.17 9.33
C ALA A 22 1.91 -10.90 9.01
N VAL A 23 2.01 -9.87 9.86
CA VAL A 23 1.37 -8.56 9.64
C VAL A 23 1.88 -7.92 8.36
N PHE A 24 3.20 -7.91 8.13
CA PHE A 24 3.79 -7.36 6.91
C PHE A 24 3.26 -8.06 5.65
N VAL A 25 3.18 -9.39 5.65
CA VAL A 25 2.65 -10.17 4.53
C VAL A 25 1.19 -9.82 4.27
N LEU A 26 0.36 -9.68 5.31
CA LEU A 26 -1.05 -9.30 5.17
C LEU A 26 -1.18 -7.89 4.57
N ILE A 27 -0.36 -6.94 5.02
CA ILE A 27 -0.36 -5.57 4.46
C ILE A 27 0.07 -5.60 2.98
N ALA A 28 1.15 -6.30 2.65
CA ALA A 28 1.63 -6.41 1.27
C ALA A 28 0.57 -7.03 0.34
N TRP A 29 -0.16 -8.04 0.83
CA TRP A 29 -1.24 -8.68 0.09
C TRP A 29 -2.42 -7.72 -0.12
N ALA A 30 -2.84 -7.00 0.92
CA ALA A 30 -3.90 -6.00 0.82
C ALA A 30 -3.55 -4.89 -0.19
N VAL A 31 -2.30 -4.38 -0.14
CA VAL A 31 -1.79 -3.38 -1.08
C VAL A 31 -1.81 -3.89 -2.52
N THR A 32 -1.40 -5.15 -2.73
CA THR A 32 -1.45 -5.79 -4.06
C THR A 32 -2.89 -5.90 -4.56
N ALA A 33 -3.81 -6.37 -3.72
CA ALA A 33 -5.22 -6.52 -4.09
C ALA A 33 -5.87 -5.18 -4.48
N VAL A 34 -5.57 -4.10 -3.74
CA VAL A 34 -6.04 -2.75 -4.07
C VAL A 34 -5.45 -2.26 -5.39
N SER A 35 -4.17 -2.53 -5.64
CA SER A 35 -3.49 -2.13 -6.89
C SER A 35 -4.13 -2.77 -8.13
N LEU A 36 -4.68 -3.98 -8.02
CA LEU A 36 -5.41 -4.63 -9.11
C LEU A 36 -6.77 -3.99 -9.43
N SER A 37 -7.34 -3.26 -8.48
CA SER A 37 -8.65 -2.59 -8.63
C SER A 37 -8.51 -1.13 -9.07
N ALA A 38 -7.31 -0.57 -8.96
CA ALA A 38 -7.03 0.80 -9.37
C ALA A 38 -7.07 0.90 -10.90
N LYS A 39 -7.81 1.90 -11.42
CA LYS A 39 -7.84 2.16 -12.85
C LYS A 39 -6.47 2.66 -13.30
N THR A 40 -5.99 2.05 -14.38
CA THR A 40 -4.83 2.48 -15.15
C THR A 40 -5.03 3.89 -15.68
N ILE A 41 -4.06 4.77 -15.43
CA ILE A 41 -4.06 6.17 -15.88
C ILE A 41 -3.10 6.40 -17.06
N SER A 42 -2.17 5.48 -17.34
CA SER A 42 -1.21 5.60 -18.45
C SER A 42 -1.84 5.75 -19.84
N ASN A 43 -3.13 5.44 -19.99
CA ASN A 43 -3.87 5.58 -21.24
C ASN A 43 -4.96 6.66 -21.19
N LEU A 44 -5.07 7.43 -20.10
CA LEU A 44 -6.04 8.52 -20.03
C LEU A 44 -5.43 9.78 -20.67
N PRO A 45 -6.18 10.47 -21.55
CA PRO A 45 -5.76 11.76 -22.05
C PRO A 45 -5.59 12.74 -20.88
N ASP A 46 -4.55 13.58 -20.96
CA ASP A 46 -4.20 14.59 -19.96
C ASP A 46 -3.87 14.05 -18.55
N HIS A 47 -3.51 12.76 -18.43
CA HIS A 47 -3.03 12.15 -17.19
C HIS A 47 -1.58 11.66 -17.35
N ASP A 48 -0.65 12.31 -16.65
CA ASP A 48 0.76 11.90 -16.61
C ASP A 48 1.10 11.27 -15.25
N ILE A 49 1.65 10.05 -15.27
CA ILE A 49 2.11 9.31 -14.09
C ILE A 49 3.32 9.94 -13.40
N HIS A 50 3.99 10.87 -14.09
CA HIS A 50 5.13 11.61 -13.58
C HIS A 50 4.73 12.93 -12.90
N THR A 51 3.44 13.26 -12.90
CA THR A 51 2.93 14.43 -12.18
C THR A 51 3.11 14.27 -10.67
N ALA A 52 3.42 15.37 -9.97
CA ALA A 52 3.52 15.37 -8.53
C ALA A 52 2.16 15.00 -7.88
N PRO A 53 2.13 14.15 -6.84
CA PRO A 53 0.90 13.69 -6.19
C PRO A 53 -0.02 14.84 -5.73
N GLU A 54 0.55 15.97 -5.35
CA GLU A 54 -0.19 17.16 -4.89
C GLU A 54 -1.11 17.72 -5.98
N GLN A 55 -0.69 17.64 -7.25
CA GLN A 55 -1.49 18.09 -8.38
C GLN A 55 -2.66 17.13 -8.64
N CYS A 56 -2.43 15.82 -8.51
CA CYS A 56 -3.49 14.82 -8.57
C CYS A 56 -4.53 15.09 -7.46
N ILE A 57 -4.06 15.26 -6.21
CA ILE A 57 -4.94 15.49 -5.05
C ILE A 57 -5.78 16.76 -5.24
N ALA A 58 -5.17 17.87 -5.68
CA ALA A 58 -5.89 19.13 -5.90
C ALA A 58 -7.04 18.96 -6.91
N CYS A 59 -6.81 18.28 -8.03
CA CYS A 59 -7.83 18.00 -9.04
C CYS A 59 -8.92 17.04 -8.51
N HIS A 60 -8.51 15.95 -7.87
CA HIS A 60 -9.48 15.00 -7.31
C HIS A 60 -10.32 15.58 -6.15
N GLN A 61 -9.81 16.58 -5.44
CA GLN A 61 -10.53 17.29 -4.39
C GLN A 61 -11.48 18.36 -4.94
N SER A 62 -11.17 18.97 -6.09
CA SER A 62 -12.11 19.89 -6.74
C SER A 62 -13.36 19.17 -7.27
N GLY A 63 -13.22 17.89 -7.61
CA GLY A 63 -14.30 17.07 -8.18
C GLY A 63 -14.64 17.43 -9.63
N GLU A 64 -13.84 18.30 -10.25
CA GLU A 64 -14.00 18.70 -11.65
C GLU A 64 -13.28 17.68 -12.53
N ASN A 65 -14.03 16.89 -13.30
CA ASN A 65 -13.53 15.85 -14.22
C ASN A 65 -12.70 14.72 -13.56
N ALA A 66 -12.63 14.68 -12.23
CA ALA A 66 -11.95 13.64 -11.48
C ALA A 66 -12.90 13.03 -10.41
N PRO A 67 -12.93 11.69 -10.26
CA PRO A 67 -13.71 11.05 -9.21
C PRO A 67 -13.14 11.37 -7.82
N PRO A 68 -13.94 11.35 -6.75
CA PRO A 68 -13.42 11.56 -5.40
C PRO A 68 -12.43 10.45 -5.01
N LEU A 69 -11.43 10.78 -4.17
CA LEU A 69 -10.46 9.82 -3.64
C LEU A 69 -11.10 9.01 -2.50
N PRO A 70 -11.30 7.68 -2.66
CA PRO A 70 -11.87 6.84 -1.60
C PRO A 70 -10.80 6.32 -0.62
N HIS A 71 -9.57 6.83 -0.70
CA HIS A 71 -8.44 6.38 0.10
C HIS A 71 -7.62 7.57 0.59
N VAL A 72 -6.77 7.32 1.60
CA VAL A 72 -5.82 8.32 2.09
C VAL A 72 -4.78 8.66 1.01
N PRO A 73 -4.31 9.91 0.91
CA PRO A 73 -3.24 10.27 0.01
C PRO A 73 -1.98 9.46 0.29
N LEU A 74 -1.38 8.91 -0.76
CA LEU A 74 -0.12 8.18 -0.69
C LEU A 74 0.99 9.00 -1.37
N PRO A 75 2.28 8.76 -1.03
CA PRO A 75 3.40 9.46 -1.65
C PRO A 75 3.55 9.27 -3.17
N SER A 76 2.83 8.30 -3.75
CA SER A 76 2.82 8.04 -5.18
C SER A 76 1.47 7.46 -5.60
N CYS A 77 0.80 8.12 -6.54
CA CYS A 77 -0.43 7.63 -7.16
C CYS A 77 -0.14 6.49 -8.16
N GLY A 78 1.00 6.57 -8.87
CA GLY A 78 1.41 5.61 -9.90
C GLY A 78 1.78 4.21 -9.39
N TYR A 79 1.83 4.01 -8.07
CA TYR A 79 2.03 2.67 -7.50
C TYR A 79 0.80 1.77 -7.74
N CYS A 80 -0.39 2.29 -7.44
CA CYS A 80 -1.67 1.60 -7.69
C CYS A 80 -2.20 1.94 -9.09
N HIS A 81 -2.13 3.21 -9.49
CA HIS A 81 -2.63 3.69 -10.78
C HIS A 81 -1.53 3.62 -11.85
N ARG A 82 -1.12 2.42 -12.27
CA ARG A 82 -0.29 2.25 -13.47
C ARG A 82 -1.15 2.24 -14.71
#